data_AF-A0A9J7IY44-F1
#
_entry.id   AF-A0A9J7IY44-F1
#
_cell.length_a   1.000
_cell.length_b   1.000
_cell.length_c   1.000
_cell.angle_alpha   90.00
_cell.angle_beta   90.00
_cell.angle_gamma   90.00
#
_symmetry.space_group_name_H-M   'P 1'
#
loop_
_entity.id
_entity.type
_entity.pdbx_description
1 polymer ?
#
loop_
_entity_poly.entity_id
_entity_poly.type
_entity_poly.pdbx_seq_one_letter_code
_entity_poly.pdbx_strand_id
1 'polypeptide(L)'
;MHYILLTELETTSFTSCKLQGLQTYEILSLERKFTDLNLLNSKQEHFFEVDTQGINVLNILSGNEYNYRIISQSMAMEKTNIGGRTIQVQKLVWTLGRT
;
A
#
# COMPACT_ATOMS: atom_id res chain seq x y z
N MET A 1 -15.19 14.12 -1.28
CA MET A 1 -14.53 13.00 -0.58
C MET A 1 -13.51 12.40 -1.54
N HIS A 2 -12.28 12.25 -1.09
CA HIS A 2 -11.19 11.69 -1.89
C HIS A 2 -10.87 10.29 -1.36
N TYR A 3 -10.68 9.33 -2.27
CA TYR A 3 -10.46 7.94 -1.92
C TYR A 3 -9.15 7.44 -2.51
N ILE A 4 -8.46 6.61 -1.74
CA ILE A 4 -7.26 5.91 -2.16
C ILE A 4 -7.41 4.41 -1.89
N LEU A 5 -6.63 3.63 -2.63
CA LEU A 5 -6.49 2.20 -2.39
C LEU A 5 -5.10 1.93 -1.83
N LEU A 6 -5.05 1.13 -0.77
CA LEU A 6 -3.84 0.51 -0.27
C LEU A 6 -3.95 -1.00 -0.52
N THR A 7 -2.99 -1.56 -1.24
CA THR A 7 -2.88 -3.01 -1.44
C THR A 7 -1.60 -3.50 -0.79
N GLU A 8 -1.69 -4.41 0.18
CA GLU A 8 -0.56 -5.17 0.68
C GLU A 8 -0.45 -6.49 -0.09
N LEU A 9 0.73 -6.75 -0.63
CA LEU A 9 1.10 -8.00 -1.26
C LEU A 9 2.04 -8.74 -0.31
N GLU A 10 1.59 -9.86 0.24
CA GLU A 10 2.42 -10.73 1.06
C GLU A 10 2.84 -11.96 0.25
N THR A 11 4.15 -12.18 0.19
CA THR A 11 4.78 -13.38 -0.37
C THR A 11 5.71 -14.00 0.65
N THR A 12 6.17 -15.23 0.41
CA THR A 12 7.10 -15.94 1.31
C THR A 12 8.44 -15.24 1.51
N SER A 13 8.80 -14.29 0.64
CA SER A 13 10.11 -13.61 0.64
C SER A 13 10.03 -12.10 0.85
N PHE A 14 8.86 -11.50 0.68
CA PHE A 14 8.72 -10.04 0.60
C PHE A 14 7.29 -9.59 0.89
N THR A 15 7.17 -8.44 1.56
CA THR A 15 5.91 -7.71 1.75
C THR A 15 6.08 -6.32 1.15
N SER A 16 5.15 -5.90 0.28
CA SER A 16 5.05 -4.50 -0.13
C SER A 16 3.64 -3.98 -0.10
N CYS A 17 3.57 -2.66 -0.01
CA CYS A 17 2.34 -1.89 -0.06
C CYS A 17 2.31 -1.00 -1.30
N LYS A 18 1.20 -1.04 -2.02
CA LYS A 18 0.93 -0.20 -3.19
C LYS A 18 -0.22 0.76 -2.89
N LEU A 19 0.04 2.04 -3.09
CA LEU A 19 -0.89 3.14 -2.88
C LEU A 19 -1.33 3.69 -4.23
N GLN A 20 -2.65 3.80 -4.43
CA GLN A 20 -3.25 4.32 -5.65
C GLN A 20 -4.22 5.45 -5.34
N GLY A 21 -4.27 6.44 -6.23
CA GLY A 21 -5.18 7.58 -6.11
C GLY A 21 -4.63 8.76 -5.31
N LEU A 22 -3.42 8.68 -4.75
CA LEU A 22 -2.79 9.79 -4.01
C LEU A 22 -2.63 11.04 -4.89
N GLN A 23 -2.78 12.21 -4.29
CA GLN A 23 -2.49 13.49 -4.93
C GLN A 23 -0.98 13.74 -5.00
N THR A 24 -0.53 14.51 -6.00
CA THR A 24 0.91 14.72 -6.26
C THR A 24 1.69 15.24 -5.04
N TYR A 25 1.10 16.15 -4.25
CA TYR A 25 1.78 16.66 -3.05
C TYR A 25 1.83 15.63 -1.92
N GLU A 26 0.85 14.72 -1.83
CA GLU A 26 0.86 13.63 -0.85
C GLU A 26 1.94 12.61 -1.20
N ILE A 27 2.12 12.31 -2.50
CA ILE A 27 3.20 11.45 -2.98
C ILE A 27 4.56 12.03 -2.56
N LEU A 28 4.80 13.32 -2.80
CA LEU A 28 6.07 13.97 -2.43
C LEU A 28 6.30 14.02 -0.92
N SER A 29 5.26 14.24 -0.12
CA SER A 29 5.35 14.19 1.35
C SER A 29 5.64 12.76 1.84
N LEU A 30 4.91 11.77 1.33
CA LEU A 30 5.07 10.36 1.69
C LEU A 30 6.45 9.82 1.30
N GLU A 31 6.94 10.16 0.10
CA GLU A 31 8.28 9.81 -0.35
C GLU A 31 9.34 10.26 0.66
N ARG A 32 9.30 11.54 1.05
CA ARG A 32 10.20 12.06 2.09
C ARG A 32 10.05 11.32 3.41
N LYS A 33 8.81 11.12 3.87
CA LYS A 33 8.51 10.47 5.15
C LYS A 33 8.99 9.03 5.20
N PHE A 34 8.85 8.28 4.10
CA PHE A 34 9.33 6.92 3.99
C PHE A 34 10.86 6.87 3.90
N THR A 35 11.49 7.81 3.19
CA THR A 35 12.95 7.94 3.18
C THR A 35 13.50 8.24 4.58
N ASP A 36 12.86 9.12 5.36
CA ASP A 36 13.26 9.43 6.74
C ASP A 36 13.14 8.21 7.68
N LEU A 37 12.23 7.29 7.37
CA LEU A 37 12.06 6.01 8.07
C LEU A 37 12.97 4.89 7.54
N ASN A 38 13.86 5.20 6.59
CA ASN A 38 14.72 4.23 5.89
C ASN A 38 13.95 3.10 5.18
N LEU A 39 12.78 3.42 4.60
CA LEU A 39 11.98 2.49 3.82
C LEU A 39 12.24 2.70 2.32
N LEU A 40 12.49 1.61 1.59
CA LEU A 40 12.59 1.65 0.13
C LEU A 40 11.22 1.95 -0.44
N ASN A 41 11.17 2.98 -1.26
CA ASN A 41 9.95 3.39 -1.91
C ASN A 41 10.21 3.72 -3.38
N SER A 42 9.18 3.55 -4.21
CA SER A 42 9.27 3.82 -5.64
C SER A 42 7.96 4.37 -6.17
N LYS A 43 8.06 5.40 -7.00
CA LYS A 43 6.93 5.98 -7.72
C LYS A 43 6.82 5.32 -9.09
N GLN A 44 5.69 4.68 -9.36
CA GLN A 44 5.31 4.14 -10.65
C GLN A 44 4.20 4.99 -11.28
N GLU A 45 3.90 4.76 -12.56
CA GLU A 45 2.90 5.55 -13.30
C GLU A 45 1.50 5.52 -12.66
N HIS A 46 1.11 4.39 -12.07
CA HIS A 46 -0.24 4.17 -11.55
C HIS A 46 -0.32 3.93 -10.04
N PHE A 47 0.82 3.83 -9.36
CA PHE A 47 0.87 3.59 -7.93
C PHE A 47 2.19 4.05 -7.32
N PHE A 48 2.16 4.27 -6.02
CA PHE A 48 3.34 4.48 -5.20
C PHE A 48 3.58 3.21 -4.35
N GLU A 49 4.78 2.65 -4.38
CA GLU A 49 5.11 1.41 -3.68
C GLU A 49 6.11 1.66 -2.56
N VAL A 50 5.93 0.96 -1.43
CA VAL A 50 6.81 1.00 -0.27
C VAL A 50 6.99 -0.40 0.32
N ASP A 51 8.20 -0.72 0.76
CA ASP A 51 8.61 -2.03 1.30
C ASP A 51 8.31 -2.21 2.79
N THR A 52 7.06 -1.98 3.18
CA THR A 52 6.63 -2.13 4.57
C THR A 52 5.28 -2.81 4.68
N GLN A 53 4.94 -3.25 5.89
CA GLN A 53 3.63 -3.81 6.20
C GLN A 53 2.54 -2.73 6.11
N GLY A 54 1.37 -3.12 5.62
CA GLY A 54 0.19 -2.30 5.43
C GLY A 54 -0.23 -1.59 6.69
N ILE A 55 -0.10 -2.23 7.85
CA ILE A 55 -0.39 -1.58 9.14
C ILE A 55 0.44 -0.31 9.38
N ASN A 56 1.71 -0.29 8.97
CA ASN A 56 2.57 0.88 9.11
C ASN A 56 2.11 2.01 8.20
N VAL A 57 1.76 1.68 6.95
CA VAL A 57 1.24 2.64 5.97
C VAL A 57 -0.11 3.19 6.45
N LEU A 58 -1.02 2.34 6.93
CA LEU A 58 -2.31 2.73 7.49
C LEU A 58 -2.14 3.69 8.68
N ASN A 59 -1.22 3.39 9.59
CA ASN A 59 -0.93 4.26 10.73
C ASN A 59 -0.46 5.64 10.28
N ILE A 60 0.46 5.71 9.31
CA ILE A 60 0.94 6.97 8.73
C ILE A 60 -0.21 7.75 8.09
N LEU A 61 -1.02 7.10 7.24
CA LEU A 61 -2.12 7.73 6.52
C LEU A 61 -3.26 8.18 7.44
N SER A 62 -3.45 7.51 8.58
CA SER A 62 -4.44 7.89 9.60
C SER A 62 -4.04 9.10 10.44
N GLY A 63 -2.77 9.50 10.38
CA GLY A 63 -2.26 10.66 11.11
C GLY A 63 -2.86 11.97 10.61
N ASN A 64 -2.80 13.00 11.45
CA ASN A 64 -3.39 14.32 11.21
C ASN A 64 -2.95 14.99 9.90
N GLU A 65 -1.78 14.62 9.37
CA GLU A 65 -1.23 15.15 8.12
C GLU A 65 -2.04 14.72 6.88
N TYR A 66 -2.47 13.45 6.83
CA TYR A 66 -3.16 12.89 5.65
C TYR A 66 -4.65 12.65 5.90
N ASN A 67 -5.02 12.30 7.15
CA ASN A 67 -6.39 12.13 7.63
C ASN A 67 -7.24 11.14 6.80
N TYR A 68 -6.64 10.03 6.39
CA TYR A 68 -7.36 8.94 5.76
C TYR A 68 -7.91 7.96 6.78
N ARG A 69 -9.14 7.51 6.55
CA ARG A 69 -9.81 6.48 7.37
C ARG A 69 -10.19 5.30 6.51
N ILE A 70 -10.04 4.10 7.07
CA ILE A 70 -10.46 2.86 6.41
C ILE A 70 -11.97 2.88 6.26
N ILE A 71 -12.45 2.74 5.03
CA ILE A 71 -13.88 2.64 4.68
C ILE A 71 -14.26 1.17 4.52
N SER A 72 -13.39 0.39 3.89
CA SER A 72 -13.58 -1.04 3.70
C SER A 72 -12.26 -1.77 3.59
N GLN A 73 -12.30 -3.06 3.91
CA GLN A 73 -11.20 -4.00 3.72
C GLN A 73 -11.72 -5.19 2.90
N SER A 74 -10.89 -5.70 2.01
CA SER A 74 -11.14 -6.91 1.24
C SER A 74 -9.85 -7.73 1.12
N MET A 75 -10.00 -9.02 0.81
CA MET A 75 -8.89 -9.93 0.58
C MET A 75 -9.11 -10.65 -0.75
N ALA A 76 -8.05 -10.74 -1.55
CA ALA A 76 -8.01 -11.58 -2.73
C ALA A 76 -6.94 -12.66 -2.53
N MET A 77 -7.31 -13.93 -2.77
CA MET A 77 -6.35 -15.02 -2.82
C MET A 77 -6.26 -15.55 -4.24
N GLU A 78 -5.05 -15.57 -4.78
CA GLU A 78 -4.77 -16.05 -6.13
C GLU A 78 -3.85 -17.27 -6.05
N LYS A 79 -4.21 -18.35 -6.74
CA LYS A 79 -3.33 -19.50 -6.93
C LYS A 79 -2.80 -19.46 -8.35
N THR A 80 -1.48 -19.44 -8.49
CA THR A 80 -0.81 -19.38 -9.79
C THR A 80 0.30 -20.42 -9.87
N ASN A 81 0.52 -20.99 -11.05
CA ASN A 81 1.59 -21.95 -11.28
C ASN A 81 2.82 -21.24 -11.85
N ILE A 82 3.91 -21.17 -11.08
CA ILE A 82 5.19 -20.58 -11.52
C ILE A 82 6.25 -21.67 -11.47
N GLY A 83 6.91 -21.93 -12.60
CA GLY A 83 8.01 -22.91 -12.68
C GLY A 83 7.61 -24.33 -12.27
N GLY A 84 6.37 -24.74 -12.51
CA GLY A 84 5.85 -26.07 -12.13
C GLY A 84 5.42 -26.21 -10.67
N ARG A 85 5.46 -25.14 -9.87
CA ARG A 85 4.97 -25.10 -8.49
C ARG A 85 3.73 -24.23 -8.38
N THR A 86 2.74 -24.67 -7.61
CA THR A 86 1.59 -23.84 -7.25
C THR A 86 1.96 -22.89 -6.13
N ILE A 87 1.90 -21.59 -6.40
CA ILE A 87 2.10 -20.51 -5.43
C ILE A 87 0.74 -19.91 -5.11
N GLN A 88 0.46 -19.74 -3.82
CA GLN A 88 -0.69 -18.99 -3.34
C GLN A 88 -0.22 -17.59 -2.93
N VAL A 89 -0.82 -16.57 -3.53
CA VAL A 89 -0.57 -15.16 -3.23
C VAL A 89 -1.78 -14.61 -2.51
N GLN A 90 -1.56 -13.95 -1.39
CA GLN A 90 -2.58 -13.26 -0.63
C GLN A 90 -2.39 -11.75 -0.80
N LYS A 91 -3.49 -11.07 -1.12
CA LYS A 91 -3.53 -9.61 -1.25
C LYS A 91 -4.59 -9.07 -0.30
N LEU A 92 -4.19 -8.17 0.58
CA LEU A 92 -5.10 -7.38 1.39
C LEU A 92 -5.29 -6.02 0.72
N VAL A 93 -6.53 -5.59 0.57
CA VAL A 93 -6.86 -4.31 -0.06
C VAL A 93 -7.74 -3.50 0.88
N TRP A 94 -7.29 -2.29 1.21
CA TRP A 94 -8.06 -1.30 1.96
C TRP A 94 -8.46 -0.16 1.04
N THR A 95 -9.74 0.21 1.11
CA THR A 95 -10.22 1.49 0.58
C THR A 95 -10.20 2.50 1.72
N LEU A 96 -9.47 3.60 1.53
CA LEU A 96 -9.44 4.68 2.50
C LEU A 96 -10.14 5.91 1.94
N GLY A 97 -10.91 6.58 2.78
CA GLY A 97 -11.56 7.85 2.49
C GLY A 97 -10.94 8.95 3.34
N ARG A 98 -10.67 10.10 2.71
CA ARG A 98 -10.18 11.28 3.42
C ARG A 98 -11.34 11.99 4.12
N THR A 99 -11.19 12.16 5.43
CA THR A 99 -12.14 12.88 6.29
C THR A 99 -11.81 14.36 6.43
#